data_AF-A0A136PJU0-F1
#
_entry.id   AF-A0A136PJU0-F1
#
_cell.length_a   1.000
_cell.length_b   1.000
_cell.length_c   1.000
_cell.angle_alpha   90.00
_cell.angle_beta   90.00
_cell.angle_gamma   90.00
#
_symmetry.space_group_name_H-M   'P 1'
#
loop_
_entity.id
_entity.type
_entity.pdbx_description
1 polymer ?
#
loop_
_entity_poly.entity_id
_entity_poly.type
_entity_poly.pdbx_seq_one_letter_code
_entity_poly.pdbx_strand_id
1 'polypeptide(L)'
;MTGEPSPLDPDEKVDLWRQRFFEAQAAAEEFILGEHGEEGLTAWIQANSRITAALLHAQRPAGVSATAHFMTRLQRQLLLYDSAVTSASQPSGTVLRNDDCGILRYRKRAARAGVVLTFSSPCPYCQELNTAIADRYVEPDVTVSCEQAGDGCTWRAESAHPPDGEAAGSPQRGRTGD
;
A
#
# COMPACT_ATOMS: atom_id res chain seq x y z
N MET A 1 9.89 -37.61 -28.70
CA MET A 1 9.37 -37.80 -27.33
C MET A 1 9.00 -36.45 -26.77
N THR A 2 7.74 -36.04 -26.87
CA THR A 2 7.23 -34.85 -26.19
C THR A 2 6.49 -35.35 -24.95
N GLY A 3 7.23 -35.51 -23.84
CA GLY A 3 6.61 -35.79 -22.55
C GLY A 3 5.72 -34.60 -22.19
N GLU A 4 4.52 -34.88 -21.69
CA GLU A 4 3.66 -33.84 -21.12
C GLU A 4 4.45 -33.05 -20.07
N PRO A 5 4.43 -31.71 -20.12
CA PRO A 5 5.10 -30.91 -19.11
C PRO A 5 4.53 -31.27 -17.74
N SER A 6 5.40 -31.60 -16.79
CA SER A 6 4.98 -31.88 -15.42
C SER A 6 4.24 -30.67 -14.85
N PRO A 7 3.14 -30.86 -14.10
CA PRO A 7 2.40 -29.75 -13.54
C PRO A 7 3.29 -28.96 -12.58
N LEU A 8 3.27 -27.64 -12.70
CA LEU A 8 4.01 -26.74 -11.81
C LEU A 8 3.59 -26.93 -10.34
N ASP A 9 4.56 -26.81 -9.45
CA ASP A 9 4.34 -26.73 -8.01
C ASP A 9 3.48 -25.48 -7.66
N PRO A 10 2.67 -25.49 -6.58
CA PRO A 10 1.88 -24.32 -6.19
C PRO A 10 2.70 -23.03 -6.04
N ASP A 11 3.92 -23.09 -5.50
CA ASP A 11 4.74 -21.89 -5.31
C ASP A 11 5.23 -21.35 -6.66
N GLU A 12 5.61 -22.25 -7.58
CA GLU A 12 5.95 -21.88 -8.97
C GLU A 12 4.77 -21.23 -9.70
N LYS A 13 3.53 -21.69 -9.43
CA LYS A 13 2.32 -21.07 -9.99
C LYS A 13 2.11 -19.67 -9.44
N VAL A 14 2.30 -19.46 -8.15
CA VAL A 14 2.17 -18.14 -7.51
C VAL A 14 3.20 -17.17 -8.08
N ASP A 15 4.44 -17.62 -8.25
CA ASP A 15 5.52 -16.83 -8.85
C ASP A 15 5.21 -16.43 -10.29
N LEU A 16 4.72 -17.38 -11.09
CA LEU A 16 4.31 -17.10 -12.47
C LEU A 16 3.16 -16.09 -12.51
N TRP A 17 2.14 -16.24 -11.67
CA TRP A 17 1.02 -15.28 -11.59
C TRP A 17 1.48 -13.89 -11.20
N ARG A 18 2.38 -13.78 -10.23
CA ARG A 18 2.99 -12.54 -9.79
C ARG A 18 3.78 -11.86 -10.91
N GLN A 19 4.57 -12.61 -11.67
CA GLN A 19 5.26 -12.11 -12.86
C GLN A 19 4.27 -11.58 -13.90
N ARG A 20 3.22 -12.35 -14.23
CA ARG A 20 2.21 -11.95 -15.24
C ARG A 20 1.44 -10.71 -14.86
N PHE A 21 1.11 -10.55 -13.57
CA PHE A 21 0.49 -9.34 -13.08
C PHE A 21 1.38 -8.11 -13.30
N PHE A 22 2.68 -8.23 -13.01
CA PHE A 22 3.64 -7.14 -13.24
C PHE A 22 3.79 -6.79 -14.71
N GLU A 23 3.93 -7.80 -15.57
CA GLU A 23 4.05 -7.59 -17.02
C GLU A 23 2.81 -6.87 -17.57
N ALA A 24 1.61 -7.29 -17.15
CA ALA A 24 0.37 -6.64 -17.55
C ALA A 24 0.27 -5.21 -17.03
N GLN A 25 0.64 -4.97 -15.77
CA GLN A 25 0.64 -3.63 -15.19
C GLN A 25 1.64 -2.71 -15.90
N ALA A 26 2.86 -3.18 -16.15
CA ALA A 26 3.88 -2.40 -16.86
C ALA A 26 3.44 -2.07 -18.29
N ALA A 27 2.87 -3.03 -19.01
CA ALA A 27 2.35 -2.81 -20.37
C ALA A 27 1.20 -1.78 -20.39
N ALA A 28 0.29 -1.84 -19.41
CA ALA A 28 -0.77 -0.84 -19.29
C ALA A 28 -0.22 0.55 -18.98
N GLU A 29 0.73 0.66 -18.05
CA GLU A 29 1.42 1.91 -17.72
C GLU A 29 2.12 2.51 -18.95
N GLU A 30 2.87 1.69 -19.70
CA GLU A 30 3.57 2.11 -20.94
C GLU A 30 2.60 2.58 -22.02
N PHE A 31 1.55 1.81 -22.27
CA PHE A 31 0.52 2.17 -23.25
C PHE A 31 -0.17 3.49 -22.90
N ILE A 32 -0.60 3.65 -21.65
CA ILE A 32 -1.31 4.86 -21.20
C ILE A 32 -0.38 6.07 -21.30
N LEU A 33 0.87 5.93 -20.85
CA LEU A 33 1.83 7.04 -20.92
C LEU A 33 2.15 7.40 -22.38
N GLY A 34 2.31 6.41 -23.25
CA GLY A 34 2.61 6.62 -24.68
C GLY A 34 1.48 7.29 -25.45
N GLU A 35 0.23 6.86 -25.24
CA GLU A 35 -0.93 7.32 -26.01
C GLU A 35 -1.64 8.54 -25.37
N HIS A 36 -1.53 8.70 -24.05
CA HIS A 36 -2.30 9.69 -23.29
C HIS A 36 -1.46 10.57 -22.36
N GLY A 37 -0.13 10.36 -22.30
CA GLY A 37 0.77 11.14 -21.47
C GLY A 37 0.48 11.06 -19.97
N GLU A 38 1.04 12.02 -19.24
CA GLU A 38 0.89 12.12 -17.78
C GLU A 38 -0.56 12.35 -17.33
N GLU A 39 -1.37 13.01 -18.15
CA GLU A 39 -2.80 13.20 -17.88
C GLU A 39 -3.54 11.85 -17.92
N GLY A 40 -3.25 11.01 -18.92
CA GLY A 40 -3.78 9.66 -19.00
C GLY A 40 -3.40 8.81 -17.79
N LEU A 41 -2.14 8.89 -17.34
CA LEU A 41 -1.68 8.19 -16.15
C LEU A 41 -2.38 8.68 -14.89
N THR A 42 -2.58 10.00 -14.77
CA THR A 42 -3.35 10.59 -13.67
C THR A 42 -4.78 10.06 -13.68
N ALA A 43 -5.47 10.08 -14.82
CA ALA A 43 -6.81 9.54 -14.97
C ALA A 43 -6.89 8.04 -14.63
N TRP A 44 -5.86 7.28 -15.02
CA TRP A 44 -5.71 5.88 -14.66
C TRP A 44 -5.62 5.68 -13.15
N ILE A 45 -4.77 6.44 -12.44
CA ILE A 45 -4.67 6.40 -10.97
C ILE A 45 -6.02 6.72 -10.32
N GLN A 46 -6.74 7.72 -10.82
CA GLN A 46 -8.07 8.09 -10.29
C GLN A 46 -9.10 6.97 -10.51
N ALA A 47 -9.10 6.31 -11.67
CA ALA A 47 -9.99 5.19 -11.95
C ALA A 47 -9.66 3.98 -11.06
N ASN A 48 -8.38 3.64 -10.97
CA ASN A 48 -7.90 2.45 -10.26
C ASN A 48 -8.09 2.59 -8.74
N SER A 49 -7.85 3.79 -8.19
CA SER A 49 -8.13 4.10 -6.79
C SER A 49 -9.62 4.01 -6.44
N ARG A 50 -10.51 4.54 -7.30
CA ARG A 50 -11.96 4.44 -7.11
C ARG A 50 -12.44 2.98 -7.12
N ILE A 51 -12.01 2.18 -8.08
CA ILE A 51 -12.37 0.76 -8.18
C ILE A 51 -11.85 0.01 -6.95
N THR A 52 -10.61 0.25 -6.58
CA THR A 52 -9.98 -0.40 -5.43
C THR A 52 -10.68 -0.04 -4.12
N ALA A 53 -11.00 1.23 -3.89
CA ALA A 53 -11.74 1.65 -2.71
C ALA A 53 -13.12 0.97 -2.62
N ALA A 54 -13.86 0.87 -3.73
CA ALA A 54 -15.13 0.14 -3.77
C ALA A 54 -14.96 -1.35 -3.41
N LEU A 55 -13.91 -2.01 -3.91
CA LEU A 55 -13.59 -3.39 -3.52
C LEU A 55 -13.25 -3.50 -2.04
N LEU A 56 -12.46 -2.57 -1.49
CA LEU A 56 -12.11 -2.55 -0.07
C LEU A 56 -13.35 -2.33 0.81
N HIS A 57 -14.33 -1.54 0.38
CA HIS A 57 -15.61 -1.42 1.08
C HIS A 57 -16.35 -2.76 1.10
N ALA A 58 -16.44 -3.45 -0.03
CA ALA A 58 -17.13 -4.73 -0.14
C ALA A 58 -16.45 -5.86 0.65
N GLN A 59 -15.13 -5.80 0.81
CA GLN A 59 -14.31 -6.85 1.41
C GLN A 59 -13.95 -6.60 2.87
N ARG A 60 -14.29 -5.43 3.44
CA ARG A 60 -13.90 -5.08 4.81
C ARG A 60 -14.50 -6.08 5.80
N PRO A 61 -13.68 -6.79 6.61
CA PRO A 61 -14.21 -7.66 7.65
C PRO A 61 -15.00 -6.87 8.70
N ALA A 62 -16.06 -7.48 9.22
CA ALA A 62 -16.87 -6.86 10.27
C ALA A 62 -16.01 -6.55 11.51
N GLY A 63 -16.20 -5.36 12.11
CA GLY A 63 -15.46 -4.92 13.30
C GLY A 63 -14.04 -4.41 13.04
N VAL A 64 -13.56 -4.40 11.78
CA VAL A 64 -12.24 -3.84 11.42
C VAL A 64 -12.43 -2.41 10.90
N SER A 65 -11.63 -1.46 11.40
CA SER A 65 -11.64 -0.07 10.88
C SER A 65 -11.17 -0.01 9.43
N ALA A 66 -11.57 1.03 8.68
CA ALA A 66 -11.08 1.21 7.32
C ALA A 66 -9.55 1.39 7.30
N THR A 67 -9.01 2.17 8.22
CA THR A 67 -7.55 2.35 8.38
C THR A 67 -6.83 1.02 8.64
N ALA A 68 -7.28 0.21 9.59
CA ALA A 68 -6.63 -1.07 9.89
C ALA A 68 -6.70 -2.03 8.69
N HIS A 69 -7.84 -2.06 8.00
CA HIS A 69 -8.00 -2.87 6.79
C HIS A 69 -7.08 -2.40 5.66
N PHE A 70 -7.02 -1.09 5.41
CA PHE A 70 -6.14 -0.48 4.40
C PHE A 70 -4.67 -0.80 4.68
N MET A 71 -4.19 -0.56 5.90
CA MET A 71 -2.80 -0.80 6.29
C MET A 71 -2.43 -2.29 6.19
N THR A 72 -3.34 -3.19 6.59
CA THR A 72 -3.15 -4.63 6.43
C THR A 72 -3.08 -5.04 4.95
N ARG A 73 -3.95 -4.47 4.11
CA ARG A 73 -3.93 -4.73 2.66
C ARG A 73 -2.63 -4.22 2.01
N LEU A 74 -2.17 -3.03 2.38
CA LEU A 74 -0.90 -2.50 1.90
C LEU A 74 0.29 -3.36 2.33
N GLN A 75 0.34 -3.80 3.58
CA GLN A 75 1.35 -4.73 4.06
C GLN A 75 1.35 -6.03 3.27
N ARG A 76 0.18 -6.64 3.06
CA ARG A 76 0.05 -7.87 2.26
C ARG A 76 0.51 -7.67 0.83
N GLN A 77 0.17 -6.53 0.20
CA GLN A 77 0.64 -6.21 -1.14
C GLN A 77 2.18 -6.15 -1.20
N LEU A 78 2.83 -5.55 -0.22
CA LEU A 78 4.30 -5.50 -0.16
C LEU A 78 4.92 -6.89 0.09
N LEU A 79 4.31 -7.70 0.95
CA LEU A 79 4.75 -9.08 1.23
C LEU A 79 4.63 -9.99 0.00
N LEU A 80 3.62 -9.79 -0.86
CA LEU A 80 3.51 -10.52 -2.13
C LEU A 80 4.75 -10.34 -3.02
N TYR A 81 5.54 -9.30 -2.82
CA TYR A 81 6.76 -9.04 -3.59
C TYR A 81 8.04 -9.33 -2.80
N ASP A 82 7.97 -10.07 -1.70
CA ASP A 82 9.11 -10.37 -0.84
C ASP A 82 9.78 -9.10 -0.30
N SER A 83 8.97 -8.10 0.05
CA SER A 83 9.46 -6.86 0.67
C SER A 83 9.75 -7.08 2.16
N ALA A 84 10.78 -6.43 2.69
CA ALA A 84 11.10 -6.44 4.12
C ALA A 84 10.21 -5.43 4.86
N VAL A 85 8.99 -5.85 5.21
CA VAL A 85 7.98 -4.97 5.79
C VAL A 85 7.63 -5.31 7.24
N THR A 86 7.59 -4.29 8.09
CA THR A 86 7.09 -4.33 9.47
C THR A 86 5.91 -3.37 9.63
N SER A 87 4.99 -3.68 10.54
CA SER A 87 3.86 -2.82 10.89
C SER A 87 3.77 -2.71 12.41
N ALA A 88 3.60 -1.48 12.90
CA ALA A 88 3.51 -1.18 14.32
C ALA A 88 2.39 -0.18 14.58
N SER A 89 1.58 -0.45 15.61
CA SER A 89 0.66 0.53 16.17
C SER A 89 1.42 1.53 17.04
N GLN A 90 1.07 2.80 16.89
CA GLN A 90 1.56 3.94 17.67
C GLN A 90 0.36 4.70 18.23
N PRO A 91 0.54 5.55 19.26
CA PRO A 91 -0.55 6.35 19.80
C PRO A 91 -1.24 7.22 18.75
N SER A 92 -0.48 7.77 17.79
CA SER A 92 -1.01 8.60 16.69
C SER A 92 -1.64 7.79 15.55
N GLY A 93 -1.46 6.47 15.49
CA GLY A 93 -1.97 5.64 14.41
C GLY A 93 -1.05 4.47 14.03
N THR A 94 -1.10 4.01 12.77
CA THR A 94 -0.30 2.86 12.32
C THR A 94 0.88 3.30 11.46
N VAL A 95 2.06 2.72 11.72
CA VAL A 95 3.26 2.94 10.92
C VAL A 95 3.71 1.63 10.30
N LEU A 96 3.80 1.61 8.99
CA LEU A 96 4.33 0.50 8.20
C LEU A 96 5.68 0.92 7.63
N ARG A 97 6.73 0.17 7.96
CA ARG A 97 8.09 0.38 7.43
C ARG A 97 8.42 -0.73 6.46
N ASN A 98 8.84 -0.35 5.27
CA ASN A 98 9.31 -1.26 4.23
C ASN A 98 10.78 -0.91 3.97
N ASP A 99 11.71 -1.67 4.54
CA ASP A 99 13.15 -1.36 4.51
C ASP A 99 13.82 -1.79 3.19
N ASP A 100 13.26 -2.80 2.53
CA ASP A 100 13.70 -3.30 1.22
C ASP A 100 12.48 -3.63 0.36
N CYS A 101 12.13 -2.73 -0.55
CA CYS A 101 10.97 -2.85 -1.40
C CYS A 101 11.20 -3.86 -2.53
N GLY A 102 10.53 -5.01 -2.45
CA GLY A 102 10.66 -6.06 -3.44
C GLY A 102 10.15 -5.68 -4.84
N ILE A 103 9.16 -4.78 -4.92
CA ILE A 103 8.68 -4.20 -6.19
C ILE A 103 9.79 -3.38 -6.86
N LEU A 104 10.47 -2.53 -6.08
CA LEU A 104 11.58 -1.70 -6.56
C LEU A 104 12.76 -2.60 -6.97
N ARG A 105 13.11 -3.57 -6.14
CA ARG A 105 14.17 -4.55 -6.41
C ARG A 105 13.91 -5.33 -7.69
N TYR A 106 12.68 -5.81 -7.89
CA TYR A 106 12.27 -6.49 -9.11
C TYR A 106 12.45 -5.60 -10.35
N ARG A 107 11.95 -4.37 -10.33
CA ARG A 107 12.08 -3.43 -11.45
C ARG A 107 13.54 -3.05 -11.72
N LYS A 108 14.34 -2.78 -10.69
CA LYS A 108 15.79 -2.55 -10.83
C LYS A 108 16.50 -3.74 -11.49
N ARG A 109 16.11 -4.98 -11.17
CA ARG A 109 16.64 -6.19 -11.81
C ARG A 109 16.24 -6.26 -13.28
N ALA A 110 14.98 -5.97 -13.61
CA ALA A 110 14.50 -5.94 -14.99
C ALA A 110 15.24 -4.88 -15.84
N ALA A 111 15.42 -3.67 -15.30
CA ALA A 111 16.17 -2.60 -15.97
C ALA A 111 17.62 -3.01 -16.28
N ARG A 112 18.30 -3.67 -15.33
CA ARG A 112 19.66 -4.19 -15.54
C ARG A 112 19.73 -5.28 -16.63
N ALA A 113 18.62 -5.95 -16.90
CA ALA A 113 18.49 -6.93 -17.97
C ALA A 113 18.07 -6.31 -19.31
N GLY A 114 18.00 -4.97 -19.40
CA GLY A 114 17.68 -4.23 -20.64
C GLY A 114 16.18 -3.98 -20.86
N VAL A 115 15.32 -4.28 -19.88
CA VAL A 115 13.89 -3.92 -19.97
C VAL A 115 13.75 -2.40 -19.79
N VAL A 116 13.10 -1.75 -20.74
CA VAL A 116 12.72 -0.34 -20.61
C VAL A 116 11.60 -0.24 -19.60
N LEU A 117 11.84 0.45 -18.48
CA LEU A 117 10.81 0.70 -17.49
C LEU A 117 10.04 1.97 -17.86
N THR A 118 8.72 1.92 -17.79
CA THR A 118 7.85 3.10 -17.95
C THR A 118 8.22 4.21 -16.97
N PHE A 119 8.55 3.84 -15.73
CA PHE A 119 9.02 4.78 -14.70
C PHE A 119 10.44 4.45 -14.26
N SER A 120 11.27 5.48 -14.09
CA SER A 120 12.61 5.35 -13.52
C SER A 120 12.61 4.85 -12.07
N SER A 121 11.50 5.05 -11.36
CA SER A 121 11.17 4.42 -10.08
C SER A 121 9.66 4.17 -10.00
N PRO A 122 9.19 3.02 -9.48
CA PRO A 122 7.76 2.77 -9.29
C PRO A 122 7.15 3.54 -8.12
N CYS A 123 7.98 4.19 -7.31
CA CYS A 123 7.54 4.83 -6.07
C CYS A 123 6.50 5.93 -6.31
N PRO A 124 6.60 6.83 -7.33
CA PRO A 124 5.58 7.84 -7.59
C PRO A 124 4.21 7.22 -7.86
N TYR A 125 4.12 6.26 -8.79
CA TYR A 125 2.86 5.57 -9.08
C TYR A 125 2.27 4.85 -7.85
N CYS A 126 3.10 4.08 -7.14
CA CYS A 126 2.66 3.34 -5.95
C CYS A 126 2.18 4.29 -4.84
N GLN A 127 2.90 5.38 -4.63
CA GLN A 127 2.58 6.41 -3.65
C GLN A 127 1.26 7.09 -4.00
N GLU A 128 1.16 7.64 -5.21
CA GLU A 128 -0.03 8.34 -5.68
C GLU A 128 -1.28 7.45 -5.67
N LEU A 129 -1.16 6.20 -6.14
CA LEU A 129 -2.27 5.27 -6.14
C LEU A 129 -2.75 4.95 -4.73
N ASN A 130 -1.85 4.60 -3.81
CA ASN A 130 -2.25 4.20 -2.46
C ASN A 130 -2.72 5.40 -1.62
N THR A 131 -2.15 6.60 -1.81
CA THR A 131 -2.71 7.83 -1.23
C THR A 131 -4.11 8.10 -1.77
N ALA A 132 -4.32 8.02 -3.09
CA ALA A 132 -5.64 8.23 -3.70
C ALA A 132 -6.68 7.18 -3.27
N ILE A 133 -6.26 5.93 -2.98
CA ILE A 133 -7.13 4.91 -2.37
C ILE A 133 -7.46 5.31 -0.93
N ALA A 134 -6.47 5.71 -0.15
CA ALA A 134 -6.65 6.09 1.25
C ALA A 134 -7.66 7.23 1.37
N ASP A 135 -7.48 8.33 0.62
CA ASP A 135 -8.37 9.50 0.61
C ASP A 135 -9.85 9.16 0.36
N ARG A 136 -10.11 8.03 -0.30
CA ARG A 136 -11.46 7.56 -0.64
C ARG A 136 -12.04 6.58 0.37
N TYR A 137 -11.19 5.96 1.17
CA TYR A 137 -11.55 4.73 1.88
C TYR A 137 -11.37 4.83 3.39
N VAL A 138 -10.30 5.47 3.86
CA VAL A 138 -10.01 5.59 5.29
C VAL A 138 -10.95 6.59 5.96
N GLU A 139 -10.97 6.58 7.29
CA GLU A 139 -11.74 7.53 8.07
C GLU A 139 -11.33 8.99 7.75
N PRO A 140 -12.29 9.94 7.68
CA PRO A 140 -12.01 11.30 7.22
C PRO A 140 -11.09 12.12 8.15
N ASP A 141 -10.87 11.68 9.38
CA ASP A 141 -9.94 12.27 10.35
C ASP A 141 -8.55 11.62 10.34
N VAL A 142 -8.34 10.62 9.48
CA VAL A 142 -7.07 9.93 9.29
C VAL A 142 -6.37 10.45 8.05
N THR A 143 -5.11 10.86 8.20
CA THR A 143 -4.24 11.21 7.08
C THR A 143 -3.29 10.05 6.79
N VAL A 144 -3.20 9.64 5.52
CA VAL A 144 -2.23 8.64 5.06
C VAL A 144 -1.11 9.32 4.29
N SER A 145 0.14 9.08 4.71
CA SER A 145 1.33 9.62 4.06
C SER A 145 2.38 8.54 3.80
N CYS A 146 3.25 8.81 2.84
CA CYS A 146 4.36 7.94 2.46
C CYS A 146 5.64 8.77 2.33
N GLU A 147 6.71 8.32 2.98
CA GLU A 147 8.05 8.87 2.85
C GLU A 147 8.97 7.81 2.25
N GLN A 148 9.72 8.17 1.20
CA GLN A 148 10.74 7.27 0.66
C GLN A 148 11.93 7.18 1.61
N ALA A 149 12.47 5.97 1.78
CA ALA A 149 13.58 5.69 2.68
C ALA A 149 14.57 4.74 2.01
N GLY A 150 15.56 5.28 1.28
CA GLY A 150 16.52 4.47 0.52
C GLY A 150 15.82 3.60 -0.55
N ASP A 151 15.99 2.29 -0.45
CA ASP A 151 15.32 1.30 -1.33
C ASP A 151 13.94 0.87 -0.80
N GLY A 152 13.44 1.59 0.20
CA GLY A 152 12.23 1.33 0.93
C GLY A 152 11.28 2.54 1.01
N CYS A 153 10.24 2.41 1.83
CA CYS A 153 9.32 3.49 2.15
C CYS A 153 8.69 3.30 3.54
N THR A 154 8.27 4.40 4.15
CA THR A 154 7.50 4.40 5.39
C THR A 154 6.12 4.96 5.11
N TRP A 155 5.09 4.17 5.41
CA TRP A 155 3.69 4.58 5.34
C TRP A 155 3.17 4.86 6.74
N ARG A 156 2.43 5.95 6.89
CA ARG A 156 1.81 6.36 8.15
C ARG A 156 0.34 6.59 7.90
N ALA A 157 -0.51 6.06 8.78
CA ALA A 157 -1.92 6.40 8.86
C ALA A 157 -2.15 7.00 10.24
N GLU A 158 -2.34 8.31 10.31
CA GLU A 158 -2.34 9.08 11.55
C GLU A 158 -3.67 9.80 11.75
N SER A 159 -4.26 9.64 12.94
CA SER A 159 -5.46 10.38 13.35
C SER A 159 -5.06 11.75 13.89
N ALA A 160 -5.83 12.79 13.51
CA ALA A 160 -5.59 14.15 14.00
C ALA A 160 -5.76 14.32 15.52
N HIS A 161 -6.43 13.37 16.19
CA HIS A 161 -6.64 13.37 17.63
C HIS A 161 -5.90 12.19 18.27
N PRO A 162 -5.05 12.41 19.30
CA PRO A 162 -4.57 11.31 20.11
C PRO A 162 -5.77 10.60 20.75
N PRO A 163 -5.74 9.27 20.91
CA PRO A 163 -6.77 8.56 21.66
C PRO A 163 -6.85 9.23 23.03
N ASP A 164 -8.04 9.67 23.42
CA ASP A 164 -8.30 10.31 24.70
C ASP A 164 -7.61 9.50 25.80
N GLY A 165 -6.49 10.02 26.29
CA GLY A 165 -5.85 9.50 27.48
C GLY A 165 -6.89 9.59 28.59
N GLU A 166 -7.14 8.47 29.27
CA GLU A 166 -7.92 8.42 30.51
C GLU A 166 -7.68 9.71 31.29
N ALA A 167 -8.70 10.57 31.33
CA ALA A 167 -8.68 11.77 32.14
C ALA A 167 -8.53 11.30 33.59
N ALA A 168 -7.28 11.28 34.07
CA ALA A 168 -6.94 11.00 35.44
C ALA A 168 -7.81 11.87 36.32
N GLY A 169 -8.70 11.22 37.07
CA GLY A 169 -9.69 11.87 37.91
C GLY A 169 -9.03 12.92 38.80
N SER A 170 -9.51 14.16 38.70
CA SER A 170 -9.16 15.19 39.67
C SER A 170 -9.70 14.78 41.05
N PRO A 171 -8.89 14.70 42.11
CA PRO A 171 -9.38 14.37 43.43
C PRO A 171 -10.24 15.52 43.96
N GLN A 172 -11.43 15.18 44.47
CA GLN A 172 -12.32 16.08 45.19
C GLN A 172 -11.56 16.83 46.29
N ARG A 173 -11.55 18.16 46.22
CA ARG A 173 -11.21 18.99 47.38
C ARG A 173 -12.33 18.86 48.39
N GLY A 174 -12.05 18.12 49.47
CA GLY A 174 -12.85 18.14 50.68
C GLY A 174 -12.96 19.56 51.21
N ARG A 175 -14.18 20.00 51.47
CA ARG A 175 -14.48 21.25 52.16
C ARG A 175 -14.51 20.95 53.66
N THR A 176 -13.44 21.28 54.35
CA THR A 176 -13.41 21.50 55.80
C THR A 176 -13.94 22.90 56.10
N GLY A 177 -14.77 23.04 57.14
CA GLY A 177 -15.05 24.34 57.76
C GLY A 177 -16.40 24.41 58.44
N ASP A 178 -16.37 24.09 59.74
CA ASP A 178 -17.17 24.56 60.89
C ASP A 178 -18.35 25.51 60.67
#